data_AF-A0A960BD95-F1
#
_entry.id   AF-A0A960BD95-F1
#
_cell.length_a   1.000
_cell.length_b   1.000
_cell.length_c   1.000
_cell.angle_alpha   90.00
_cell.angle_beta   90.00
_cell.angle_gamma   90.00
#
_symmetry.space_group_name_H-M   'P 1'
#
loop_
_entity.id
_entity.type
_entity.pdbx_description
1 polymer ?
#
loop_
_entity_poly.entity_id
_entity_poly.type
_entity_poly.pdbx_seq_one_letter_code
_entity_poly.pdbx_strand_id
1 'polypeptide(L)'
;DGYNGLSANLHAFVNDHIVRGEWAGRERPVLLNNWEATNFSFTHRRLIGMARQAKSLGAELFVLDDGWFGARDHDRAGLGDYTVNAKKLPKGLEGLAADVRGLGLDFGLWFEPEMVNPDSDLFRAHPGWAIQLPGREPAMGRHQLILDLTRPEVRDYIVAQVGGILDRVPISYVKWDANRTFTDVWSRTCPAGEVMHRYVLGLYEVLGRIFGPRPHILLES
;
A
#
# COMPACT_ATOMS: atom_id res chain seq x y z
N ASP A 1 11.06 -36.10 -11.48
CA ASP A 1 9.92 -36.02 -12.41
C ASP A 1 8.60 -35.82 -11.67
N GLY A 2 7.54 -35.45 -12.40
CA GLY A 2 6.21 -35.15 -11.83
C GLY A 2 6.08 -33.73 -11.25
N TYR A 3 5.06 -33.50 -10.42
CA TYR A 3 4.71 -32.16 -9.92
C TYR A 3 5.80 -31.50 -9.06
N ASN A 4 6.60 -32.28 -8.33
CA ASN A 4 7.73 -31.73 -7.57
C ASN A 4 8.82 -31.19 -8.50
N GLY A 5 9.09 -31.87 -9.62
CA GLY A 5 10.04 -31.39 -10.63
C GLY A 5 9.55 -30.12 -11.32
N LEU A 6 8.26 -30.07 -11.68
CA LEU A 6 7.63 -28.86 -12.23
C LEU A 6 7.73 -27.67 -11.26
N SER A 7 7.38 -27.89 -10.00
CA SER A 7 7.42 -26.85 -8.97
C SER A 7 8.84 -26.34 -8.73
N ALA A 8 9.83 -27.23 -8.65
CA ALA A 8 11.23 -26.85 -8.49
C ALA A 8 11.74 -25.98 -9.65
N ASN A 9 11.39 -26.34 -10.89
CA ASN A 9 11.77 -25.56 -12.07
C ASN A 9 11.10 -24.17 -12.09
N LEU A 10 9.82 -24.09 -11.71
CA LEU A 10 9.10 -22.82 -11.60
C LEU A 10 9.66 -21.95 -10.47
N HIS A 11 9.95 -22.53 -9.31
CA HIS A 11 10.55 -21.81 -8.18
C HIS A 11 11.91 -21.22 -8.57
N ALA A 12 12.78 -22.02 -9.20
CA ALA A 12 14.08 -21.55 -9.66
C ALA A 12 13.92 -20.41 -10.67
N PHE A 13 13.08 -20.58 -11.70
CA PHE A 13 12.87 -19.54 -12.70
C PHE A 13 12.32 -18.23 -12.11
N VAL A 14 11.36 -18.30 -11.20
CA VAL A 14 10.80 -17.10 -10.54
C VAL A 14 11.86 -16.42 -9.69
N ASN A 15 12.57 -17.17 -8.84
CA ASN A 15 13.56 -16.61 -7.92
C ASN A 15 14.78 -16.03 -8.65
N ASP A 16 15.22 -16.64 -9.75
CA ASP A 16 16.46 -16.28 -10.44
C ASP A 16 16.24 -15.26 -11.58
N HIS A 17 15.01 -15.16 -12.13
CA HIS A 17 14.74 -14.36 -13.32
C HIS A 17 13.52 -13.42 -13.25
N ILE A 18 12.61 -13.58 -12.28
CA ILE A 18 11.44 -12.70 -12.11
C ILE A 18 11.59 -11.80 -10.89
N VAL A 19 11.99 -12.35 -9.74
CA VAL A 19 12.31 -11.54 -8.55
C VAL A 19 13.54 -10.69 -8.88
N ARG A 20 13.43 -9.37 -8.71
CA ARG A 20 14.44 -8.39 -9.12
C ARG A 20 14.96 -7.61 -7.92
N GLY A 21 16.07 -6.92 -8.17
CA GLY A 21 16.63 -5.95 -7.24
C GLY A 21 17.35 -6.61 -6.07
N GLU A 22 17.58 -5.81 -5.03
CA GLU A 22 18.44 -6.20 -3.92
C GLU A 22 17.89 -7.36 -3.08
N TRP A 23 16.59 -7.64 -3.17
CA TRP A 23 15.90 -8.67 -2.37
C TRP A 23 15.89 -10.07 -3.01
N ALA A 24 16.43 -10.21 -4.23
CA ALA A 24 16.62 -11.52 -4.84
C ALA A 24 17.69 -12.31 -4.06
N GLY A 25 17.36 -13.55 -3.67
CA GLY A 25 18.28 -14.43 -2.92
C GLY A 25 18.60 -13.97 -1.48
N ARG A 26 17.95 -12.92 -0.97
CA ARG A 26 18.09 -12.48 0.44
C ARG A 26 17.02 -13.09 1.33
N GLU A 27 17.41 -13.42 2.55
CA GLU A 27 16.46 -13.75 3.62
C GLU A 27 15.54 -12.55 3.90
N ARG A 28 14.29 -12.84 4.27
CA ARG A 28 13.26 -11.83 4.55
C ARG A 28 13.11 -11.64 6.06
N PRO A 29 12.90 -10.39 6.53
CA PRO A 29 12.85 -10.12 7.95
C PRO A 29 11.62 -10.76 8.62
N VAL A 30 11.80 -11.29 9.82
CA VAL A 30 10.68 -11.68 10.69
C VAL A 30 10.00 -10.41 11.20
N LEU A 31 8.74 -10.22 10.82
CA LEU A 31 8.01 -8.99 11.07
C LEU A 31 6.88 -9.13 12.09
N LEU A 32 6.56 -8.03 12.78
CA LEU A 32 5.28 -7.85 13.47
C LEU A 32 4.42 -6.83 12.70
N ASN A 33 3.22 -7.23 12.31
CA ASN A 33 2.19 -6.36 11.75
C ASN A 33 1.09 -6.11 12.79
N ASN A 34 0.62 -4.87 12.95
CA ASN A 34 -0.36 -4.53 14.00
C ASN A 34 -1.85 -4.72 13.62
N TRP A 35 -2.18 -5.19 12.40
CA TRP A 35 -3.56 -5.28 11.90
C TRP A 35 -4.48 -6.05 12.84
N GLU A 36 -4.31 -7.36 13.01
CA GLU A 36 -5.21 -8.14 13.87
C GLU A 36 -5.11 -7.76 15.35
N ALA A 37 -3.96 -7.24 15.77
CA ALA A 37 -3.72 -6.84 17.16
C ALA A 37 -4.48 -5.56 17.56
N THR A 38 -4.82 -4.70 16.60
CA THR A 38 -5.35 -3.36 16.90
C THR A 38 -6.49 -2.90 16.00
N ASN A 39 -6.64 -3.48 14.80
CA ASN A 39 -7.41 -2.93 13.69
C ASN A 39 -7.11 -1.41 13.58
N PHE A 40 -8.14 -0.57 13.59
CA PHE A 40 -7.99 0.88 13.56
C PHE A 40 -7.70 1.52 14.94
N SER A 41 -7.77 0.74 16.03
CA SER A 41 -7.75 1.22 17.42
C SER A 41 -6.34 1.24 18.04
N PHE A 42 -5.45 2.03 17.44
CA PHE A 42 -4.08 2.23 17.94
C PHE A 42 -3.76 3.69 18.25
N THR A 43 -2.68 3.86 19.02
CA THR A 43 -2.03 5.15 19.29
C THR A 43 -0.51 4.95 19.20
N HIS A 44 0.24 6.04 19.03
CA HIS A 44 1.70 6.01 19.04
C HIS A 44 2.28 5.20 20.23
N ARG A 45 1.78 5.44 21.45
CA ARG A 45 2.24 4.74 22.65
C ARG A 45 2.01 3.24 22.58
N ARG A 46 0.85 2.81 22.07
CA ARG A 46 0.51 1.38 21.92
C ARG A 46 1.43 0.71 20.90
N LEU A 47 1.67 1.35 19.76
CA LEU A 47 2.56 0.84 18.72
C LEU A 47 4.00 0.65 19.23
N ILE A 48 4.53 1.63 19.96
CA ILE A 48 5.87 1.51 20.58
C ILE A 48 5.91 0.40 21.64
N GLY A 49 4.85 0.19 22.40
CA GLY A 49 4.73 -0.94 23.32
C GLY A 49 4.85 -2.28 22.60
N MET A 50 4.13 -2.43 21.48
CA MET A 50 4.19 -3.63 20.64
C MET A 50 5.56 -3.82 19.99
N ALA A 51 6.17 -2.76 19.47
CA ALA A 51 7.50 -2.80 18.87
C ALA A 51 8.56 -3.28 19.89
N ARG A 52 8.52 -2.81 21.14
CA ARG A 52 9.42 -3.28 22.20
C ARG A 52 9.26 -4.78 22.48
N GLN A 53 8.01 -5.25 22.57
CA GLN A 53 7.73 -6.67 22.77
C GLN A 53 8.21 -7.51 21.58
N ALA A 54 7.94 -7.07 20.35
CA ALA A 54 8.41 -7.71 19.13
C ALA A 54 9.94 -7.84 19.14
N LYS A 55 10.64 -6.75 19.47
CA LYS A 55 12.11 -6.76 19.55
C LYS A 55 12.63 -7.75 20.60
N SER A 56 11.98 -7.83 21.77
CA SER A 56 12.37 -8.77 22.82
C SER A 56 12.20 -10.24 22.42
N LEU A 57 11.34 -10.51 21.43
CA LEU A 57 11.10 -11.82 20.84
C LEU A 57 11.98 -12.10 19.61
N GLY A 58 12.84 -11.16 19.23
CA GLY A 58 13.74 -11.31 18.08
C GLY A 58 13.16 -10.87 16.73
N ALA A 59 12.03 -10.17 16.71
CA ALA A 59 11.55 -9.55 15.46
C ALA A 59 12.57 -8.54 14.92
N GLU A 60 12.54 -8.35 13.61
CA GLU A 60 13.48 -7.52 12.85
C GLU A 60 12.79 -6.30 12.24
N LEU A 61 11.50 -6.41 11.92
CA LEU A 61 10.69 -5.40 11.24
C LEU A 61 9.37 -5.16 11.98
N PHE A 62 9.00 -3.89 12.17
CA PHE A 62 7.66 -3.51 12.63
C PHE A 62 6.89 -2.85 11.49
N VAL A 63 5.73 -3.39 11.15
CA VAL A 63 4.85 -2.88 10.09
C VAL A 63 3.65 -2.17 10.71
N LEU A 64 3.51 -0.88 10.39
CA LEU A 64 2.29 -0.13 10.64
C LEU A 64 1.27 -0.39 9.52
N ASP A 65 0.20 -1.09 9.87
CA ASP A 65 -0.91 -1.42 8.97
C ASP A 65 -1.96 -0.28 8.91
N ASP A 66 -3.13 -0.54 8.29
CA ASP A 66 -4.17 0.46 7.98
C ASP A 66 -4.60 1.31 9.20
N GLY A 67 -4.98 2.56 8.94
CA GLY A 67 -5.51 3.49 9.94
C GLY A 67 -4.63 4.67 10.30
N TRP A 68 -3.44 4.81 9.72
CA TRP A 68 -2.45 5.84 10.06
C TRP A 68 -2.69 7.20 9.38
N PHE A 69 -3.60 7.26 8.41
CA PHE A 69 -3.85 8.42 7.54
C PHE A 69 -5.27 8.97 7.68
N GLY A 70 -5.48 10.20 7.22
CA GLY A 70 -6.78 10.87 7.10
C GLY A 70 -7.71 10.66 8.28
N ALA A 71 -9.00 10.45 7.97
CA ALA A 71 -10.03 10.06 8.93
C ALA A 71 -10.19 8.52 9.04
N ARG A 72 -9.11 7.76 8.82
CA ARG A 72 -9.11 6.29 8.73
C ARG A 72 -9.24 5.61 10.11
N ASP A 73 -10.37 5.83 10.76
CA ASP A 73 -10.77 5.17 12.01
C ASP A 73 -11.61 3.91 11.77
N HIS A 74 -12.00 3.68 10.52
CA HIS A 74 -12.71 2.52 10.00
C HIS A 74 -12.51 2.42 8.47
N ASP A 75 -13.00 1.35 7.85
CA ASP A 75 -12.85 1.09 6.41
C ASP A 75 -13.70 1.99 5.47
N ARG A 76 -14.67 2.73 6.03
CA ARG A 76 -15.61 3.57 5.25
C ARG A 76 -15.10 4.95 4.82
N ALA A 77 -13.91 5.37 5.25
CA ALA A 77 -13.38 6.71 5.00
C ALA A 77 -11.86 6.72 4.84
N GLY A 78 -11.34 7.78 4.23
CA GLY A 78 -9.92 8.13 4.23
C GLY A 78 -9.06 7.54 3.10
N LEU A 79 -9.47 6.47 2.40
CA LEU A 79 -8.71 6.01 1.22
C LEU A 79 -8.66 7.13 0.18
N GLY A 80 -7.45 7.37 -0.33
CA GLY A 80 -7.11 8.52 -1.16
C GLY A 80 -6.36 9.62 -0.41
N ASP A 81 -6.54 9.75 0.92
CA ASP A 81 -6.01 10.87 1.71
C ASP A 81 -4.80 10.45 2.56
N TYR A 82 -3.61 10.34 1.96
CA TYR A 82 -2.38 9.89 2.65
C TYR A 82 -1.70 10.93 3.56
N THR A 83 -2.49 11.81 4.18
CA THR A 83 -2.01 12.73 5.22
C THR A 83 -2.02 12.03 6.57
N VAL A 84 -0.93 12.10 7.35
CA VAL A 84 -0.82 11.41 8.64
C VAL A 84 -1.88 11.90 9.63
N ASN A 85 -2.55 10.95 10.31
CA ASN A 85 -3.51 11.26 11.37
C ASN A 85 -2.77 11.64 12.67
N ALA A 86 -2.60 12.94 12.90
CA ALA A 86 -1.90 13.48 14.07
C ALA A 86 -2.59 13.16 15.41
N LYS A 87 -3.89 12.81 15.42
CA LYS A 87 -4.57 12.39 16.67
C LYS A 87 -4.06 11.03 17.13
N LYS A 88 -3.82 10.11 16.20
CA LYS A 88 -3.24 8.78 16.49
C LYS A 88 -1.72 8.84 16.66
N LEU A 89 -1.07 9.62 15.80
CA LEU A 89 0.39 9.73 15.68
C LEU A 89 0.82 11.20 15.89
N PRO A 90 0.82 11.71 17.12
CA PRO A 90 1.15 13.11 17.40
C PRO A 90 2.58 13.51 17.03
N LYS A 91 3.49 12.54 16.86
CA LYS A 91 4.86 12.78 16.37
C LYS A 91 5.02 12.55 14.85
N GLY A 92 3.93 12.33 14.11
CA GLY A 92 3.97 11.95 12.71
C GLY A 92 4.53 10.55 12.47
N LEU A 93 4.71 10.20 11.19
CA LEU A 93 5.34 8.92 10.80
C LEU A 93 6.85 8.95 11.06
N GLU A 94 7.49 10.10 10.88
CA GLU A 94 8.92 10.30 11.11
C GLU A 94 9.28 10.02 12.58
N GLY A 95 8.49 10.53 13.52
CA GLY A 95 8.69 10.28 14.94
C GLY A 95 8.42 8.83 15.33
N LEU A 96 7.42 8.18 14.72
CA LEU A 96 7.16 6.75 14.97
C LEU A 96 8.29 5.88 14.42
N ALA A 97 8.71 6.13 13.18
CA ALA A 97 9.79 5.39 12.53
C ALA A 97 11.11 5.57 13.29
N ALA A 98 11.42 6.79 13.75
CA ALA A 98 12.60 7.05 14.58
C ALA A 98 12.56 6.29 15.92
N ASP A 99 11.41 6.30 16.60
CA ASP A 99 11.23 5.57 17.86
C ASP A 99 11.36 4.04 17.64
N VAL A 100 10.80 3.48 16.57
CA VAL A 100 10.91 2.05 16.20
C VAL A 100 12.36 1.68 15.86
N ARG A 101 13.03 2.47 15.02
CA ARG A 101 14.43 2.25 14.63
C ARG A 101 15.38 2.39 15.81
N GLY A 102 15.08 3.26 16.77
CA GLY A 102 15.81 3.37 18.02
C GLY A 102 15.75 2.09 18.89
N LEU A 103 14.78 1.21 18.66
CA LEU A 103 14.70 -0.13 19.29
C LEU A 103 15.50 -1.19 18.52
N GLY A 104 16.11 -0.82 17.38
CA GLY A 104 16.81 -1.76 16.49
C GLY A 104 15.85 -2.63 15.67
N LEU A 105 14.69 -2.08 15.29
CA LEU A 105 13.76 -2.66 14.32
C LEU A 105 13.72 -1.80 13.06
N ASP A 106 13.62 -2.44 11.91
CA ASP A 106 13.21 -1.77 10.69
C ASP A 106 11.74 -1.34 10.74
N PHE A 107 11.37 -0.41 9.87
CA PHE A 107 10.02 0.15 9.83
C PHE A 107 9.37 -0.06 8.46
N GLY A 108 8.17 -0.62 8.50
CA GLY A 108 7.33 -0.89 7.34
C GLY A 108 6.00 -0.15 7.41
N LEU A 109 5.41 0.13 6.26
CA LEU A 109 4.17 0.89 6.16
C LEU A 109 3.20 0.29 5.12
N TRP A 110 1.92 0.25 5.49
CA TRP A 110 0.85 -0.19 4.61
C TRP A 110 0.29 0.96 3.75
N PHE A 111 -0.07 0.63 2.51
CA PHE A 111 -0.78 1.49 1.57
C PHE A 111 -1.82 0.70 0.77
N GLU A 112 -2.85 1.40 0.27
CA GLU A 112 -3.82 0.89 -0.72
C GLU A 112 -4.12 1.96 -1.79
N PRO A 113 -3.12 2.35 -2.61
CA PRO A 113 -3.19 3.58 -3.40
C PRO A 113 -4.13 3.52 -4.60
N GLU A 114 -4.59 2.32 -4.93
CA GLU A 114 -5.49 2.04 -6.04
C GLU A 114 -6.96 2.38 -5.71
N MET A 115 -7.25 2.76 -4.47
CA MET A 115 -8.61 2.88 -3.96
C MET A 115 -8.92 4.25 -3.40
N VAL A 116 -10.21 4.58 -3.36
CA VAL A 116 -10.72 5.82 -2.80
C VAL A 116 -12.05 5.58 -2.08
N ASN A 117 -12.25 6.19 -0.91
CA ASN A 117 -13.57 6.20 -0.27
C ASN A 117 -14.38 7.40 -0.79
N PRO A 118 -15.72 7.29 -0.96
CA PRO A 118 -16.55 8.46 -1.21
C PRO A 118 -16.44 9.52 -0.12
N ASP A 119 -16.21 9.09 1.13
CA ASP A 119 -15.83 9.97 2.24
C ASP A 119 -14.29 10.14 2.32
N SER A 120 -13.75 10.88 1.36
CA SER A 120 -12.37 11.36 1.33
C SER A 120 -12.30 12.74 0.69
N ASP A 121 -11.28 13.52 1.01
CA ASP A 121 -11.03 14.81 0.37
C ASP A 121 -10.69 14.62 -1.12
N LEU A 122 -9.93 13.56 -1.45
CA LEU A 122 -9.64 13.20 -2.84
C LEU A 122 -10.93 13.01 -3.66
N PHE A 123 -11.89 12.22 -3.16
CA PHE A 123 -13.12 11.96 -3.91
C PHE A 123 -14.01 13.21 -4.01
N ARG A 124 -14.08 14.02 -2.95
CA ARG A 124 -14.81 15.30 -2.99
C ARG A 124 -14.23 16.26 -4.02
N ALA A 125 -12.90 16.34 -4.12
CA ALA A 125 -12.21 17.20 -5.08
C ALA A 125 -12.26 16.64 -6.52
N HIS A 126 -12.18 15.32 -6.66
CA HIS A 126 -12.04 14.64 -7.94
C HIS A 126 -12.95 13.40 -8.06
N PRO A 127 -14.28 13.55 -8.01
CA PRO A 127 -15.20 12.40 -7.98
C PRO A 127 -15.08 11.54 -9.25
N GLY A 128 -14.75 12.15 -10.38
CA GLY A 128 -14.55 11.45 -11.65
C GLY A 128 -13.23 10.67 -11.76
N TRP A 129 -12.35 10.71 -10.75
CA TRP A 129 -11.13 9.89 -10.74
C TRP A 129 -11.40 8.43 -10.37
N ALA A 130 -12.55 8.12 -9.78
CA ALA A 130 -12.96 6.74 -9.59
C ALA A 130 -13.54 6.12 -10.88
N ILE A 131 -13.33 4.83 -11.07
CA ILE A 131 -13.97 4.04 -12.12
C ILE A 131 -15.47 3.92 -11.80
N GLN A 132 -16.30 4.47 -12.68
CA GLN A 132 -17.75 4.56 -12.52
C GLN A 132 -18.43 4.54 -13.88
N LEU A 133 -19.60 3.89 -13.97
CA LEU A 133 -20.43 3.94 -15.17
C LEU A 133 -21.24 5.26 -15.21
N PRO A 134 -21.26 5.98 -16.35
CA PRO A 134 -22.08 7.19 -16.47
C PRO A 134 -23.56 6.93 -16.18
N GLY A 135 -24.15 7.75 -15.30
CA GLY A 135 -25.58 7.69 -14.96
C GLY A 135 -25.98 6.48 -14.13
N ARG A 136 -25.03 5.78 -13.49
CA ARG A 136 -25.30 4.65 -12.60
C ARG A 136 -24.63 4.87 -11.25
N GLU A 137 -25.33 4.50 -10.19
CA GLU A 137 -24.72 4.40 -8.87
C GLU A 137 -23.62 3.33 -8.89
N PRO A 138 -22.40 3.65 -8.44
CA PRO A 138 -21.28 2.72 -8.52
C PRO A 138 -21.45 1.58 -7.50
N ALA A 139 -21.07 0.37 -7.89
CA ALA A 139 -21.07 -0.75 -6.97
C ALA A 139 -19.91 -0.62 -5.97
N MET A 140 -20.24 -0.68 -4.68
CA MET A 140 -19.27 -0.60 -3.59
C MET A 140 -18.79 -2.02 -3.22
N GLY A 141 -17.48 -2.19 -3.03
CA GLY A 141 -16.88 -3.32 -2.33
C GLY A 141 -16.14 -2.75 -1.12
N ARG A 142 -16.31 -3.31 0.08
CA ARG A 142 -15.71 -2.79 1.32
C ARG A 142 -15.84 -1.27 1.51
N HIS A 143 -16.96 -0.66 1.09
CA HIS A 143 -17.22 0.79 1.20
C HIS A 143 -16.23 1.72 0.48
N GLN A 144 -15.47 1.22 -0.49
CA GLN A 144 -14.51 1.98 -1.30
C GLN A 144 -14.79 1.82 -2.80
N LEU A 145 -14.10 2.58 -3.65
CA LEU A 145 -14.11 2.55 -5.12
C LEU A 145 -12.68 2.37 -5.65
N ILE A 146 -12.54 1.98 -6.91
CA ILE A 146 -11.24 1.84 -7.60
C ILE A 146 -10.92 3.16 -8.32
N LEU A 147 -9.71 3.67 -8.17
CA LEU A 147 -9.19 4.83 -8.92
C LEU A 147 -8.86 4.45 -10.37
N ASP A 148 -9.10 5.35 -11.31
CA ASP A 148 -8.90 5.11 -12.73
C ASP A 148 -7.44 5.32 -13.15
N LEU A 149 -6.63 4.25 -13.02
CA LEU A 149 -5.22 4.26 -13.42
C LEU A 149 -4.99 4.34 -14.94
N THR A 150 -6.04 4.39 -15.76
CA THR A 150 -5.89 4.72 -17.19
C THR A 150 -5.59 6.21 -17.40
N ARG A 151 -5.71 7.02 -16.34
CA ARG A 151 -5.53 8.47 -16.35
C ARG A 151 -4.15 8.86 -15.79
N PRO A 152 -3.34 9.64 -16.52
CA PRO A 152 -2.02 10.05 -16.05
C PRO A 152 -2.07 10.84 -14.74
N GLU A 153 -3.03 11.74 -14.57
CA GLU A 153 -3.16 12.58 -13.37
C GLU A 153 -3.45 11.79 -12.09
N VAL A 154 -4.18 10.68 -12.19
CA VAL A 154 -4.45 9.77 -11.06
C VAL A 154 -3.16 9.05 -10.66
N ARG A 155 -2.40 8.57 -11.65
CA ARG A 155 -1.10 7.93 -11.42
C ARG A 155 -0.08 8.90 -10.82
N ASP A 156 -0.03 10.12 -11.35
CA ASP A 156 0.84 11.19 -10.84
C ASP A 156 0.52 11.54 -9.38
N TYR A 157 -0.77 11.60 -9.03
CA TYR A 157 -1.20 11.78 -7.66
C TYR A 157 -0.68 10.66 -6.74
N ILE A 158 -0.89 9.39 -7.11
CA ILE A 158 -0.44 8.24 -6.32
C ILE A 158 1.09 8.27 -6.14
N VAL A 159 1.83 8.49 -7.23
CA VAL A 159 3.30 8.56 -7.21
C VAL A 159 3.77 9.69 -6.28
N ALA A 160 3.13 10.86 -6.34
CA ALA A 160 3.48 11.99 -5.47
C ALA A 160 3.17 11.72 -3.99
N GLN A 161 1.99 11.17 -3.68
CA GLN A 161 1.57 10.90 -2.30
C GLN A 161 2.43 9.81 -1.65
N VAL A 162 2.56 8.65 -2.29
CA VAL A 162 3.31 7.52 -1.76
C VAL A 162 4.80 7.83 -1.80
N GLY A 163 5.32 8.26 -2.95
CA GLY A 163 6.74 8.59 -3.12
C GLY A 163 7.21 9.67 -2.14
N GLY A 164 6.41 10.73 -1.95
CA GLY A 164 6.74 11.80 -1.00
C GLY A 164 6.81 11.33 0.46
N ILE A 165 6.05 10.30 0.84
CA ILE A 165 6.19 9.66 2.17
C ILE A 165 7.47 8.83 2.24
N LEU A 166 7.72 8.01 1.23
CA LEU A 166 8.90 7.14 1.19
C LEU A 166 10.21 7.93 1.14
N ASP A 167 10.20 9.17 0.65
CA ASP A 167 11.38 10.04 0.60
C ASP A 167 11.69 10.75 1.93
N ARG A 168 10.71 10.90 2.82
CA ARG A 168 10.88 11.63 4.11
C ARG A 168 10.91 10.72 5.33
N VAL A 169 10.28 9.55 5.26
CA VAL A 169 10.23 8.58 6.37
C VAL A 169 11.18 7.43 6.05
N PRO A 170 12.02 6.98 7.01
CA PRO A 170 12.97 5.88 6.77
C PRO A 170 12.27 4.50 6.75
N ILE A 171 11.47 4.28 5.71
CA ILE A 171 10.70 3.06 5.45
C ILE A 171 11.55 2.11 4.61
N SER A 172 11.72 0.87 5.08
CA SER A 172 12.43 -0.19 4.34
C SER A 172 11.50 -1.27 3.81
N TYR A 173 10.20 -1.22 4.13
CA TYR A 173 9.21 -2.19 3.71
C TYR A 173 7.86 -1.51 3.41
N VAL A 174 7.21 -1.92 2.32
CA VAL A 174 5.86 -1.49 1.97
C VAL A 174 4.98 -2.71 1.78
N LYS A 175 3.83 -2.72 2.46
CA LYS A 175 2.71 -3.61 2.15
C LYS A 175 1.75 -2.85 1.25
N TRP A 176 1.63 -3.28 0.00
CA TRP A 176 0.77 -2.68 -1.02
C TRP A 176 -0.48 -3.54 -1.18
N ASP A 177 -1.62 -3.03 -0.73
CA ASP A 177 -2.87 -3.77 -0.67
C ASP A 177 -3.88 -3.30 -1.73
N ALA A 178 -4.86 -4.15 -2.05
CA ALA A 178 -5.93 -3.88 -3.00
C ALA A 178 -7.19 -4.69 -2.65
N ASN A 179 -8.09 -4.10 -1.87
CA ASN A 179 -9.16 -4.82 -1.17
C ASN A 179 -10.51 -4.89 -1.91
N ARG A 180 -10.54 -4.71 -3.24
CA ARG A 180 -11.76 -4.98 -4.03
C ARG A 180 -11.47 -5.35 -5.48
N THR A 181 -12.44 -6.01 -6.10
CA THR A 181 -12.45 -6.34 -7.53
C THR A 181 -13.20 -5.30 -8.36
N PHE A 182 -12.97 -5.34 -9.67
CA PHE A 182 -13.67 -4.52 -10.66
C PHE A 182 -15.14 -4.90 -10.79
N THR A 183 -15.99 -3.87 -10.93
CA THR A 183 -17.44 -4.02 -11.14
C THR A 183 -17.91 -3.12 -12.28
N ASP A 184 -17.62 -1.83 -12.18
CA ASP A 184 -18.13 -0.78 -13.06
C ASP A 184 -17.13 -0.41 -14.17
N VAL A 185 -16.62 -1.40 -14.91
CA VAL A 185 -15.49 -1.25 -15.85
C VAL A 185 -15.77 -0.20 -16.93
N TRP A 186 -15.23 1.00 -16.72
CA TRP A 186 -15.36 2.13 -17.63
C TRP A 186 -14.29 3.19 -17.35
N SER A 187 -13.86 3.91 -18.39
CA SER A 187 -12.99 5.08 -18.30
C SER A 187 -13.37 6.10 -19.37
N ARG A 188 -13.08 7.38 -19.10
CA ARG A 188 -13.22 8.47 -20.09
C ARG A 188 -12.10 8.51 -21.10
N THR A 189 -10.95 7.91 -20.81
CA THR A 189 -9.71 8.08 -21.58
C THR A 189 -9.44 6.95 -22.55
N CYS A 190 -10.21 5.86 -22.50
CA CYS A 190 -10.04 4.73 -23.41
C CYS A 190 -11.35 3.97 -23.69
N PRO A 191 -11.40 3.18 -24.79
CA PRO A 191 -12.52 2.30 -25.07
C PRO A 191 -12.77 1.29 -23.94
N ALA A 192 -14.04 0.94 -23.70
CA ALA A 192 -14.44 0.05 -22.61
C ALA A 192 -13.69 -1.30 -22.59
N GLY A 193 -13.39 -1.87 -23.77
CA GLY A 193 -12.65 -3.13 -23.90
C GLY A 193 -11.17 -3.05 -23.52
N GLU A 194 -10.61 -1.84 -23.36
CA GLU A 194 -9.19 -1.62 -23.05
C GLU A 194 -8.95 -1.28 -21.58
N VAL A 195 -10.00 -0.91 -20.82
CA VAL A 195 -9.90 -0.31 -19.48
C VAL A 195 -9.09 -1.19 -18.53
N MET A 196 -9.42 -2.48 -18.40
CA MET A 196 -8.74 -3.38 -17.46
C MET A 196 -7.27 -3.58 -17.83
N HIS A 197 -6.94 -3.69 -19.12
CA HIS A 197 -5.55 -3.85 -19.54
C HIS A 197 -4.75 -2.56 -19.32
N ARG A 198 -5.29 -1.41 -19.71
CA ARG A 198 -4.65 -0.10 -19.49
C ARG A 198 -4.52 0.24 -18.01
N TYR A 199 -5.46 -0.20 -17.18
CA TYR A 199 -5.34 -0.10 -15.73
C TYR A 199 -4.10 -0.83 -15.23
N VAL A 200 -3.90 -2.09 -15.64
CA VAL A 200 -2.74 -2.89 -15.24
C VAL A 200 -1.43 -2.27 -15.74
N LEU A 201 -1.41 -1.75 -16.97
CA LEU A 201 -0.26 -0.97 -17.47
C LEU A 201 0.01 0.28 -16.63
N GLY A 202 -1.05 0.97 -16.21
CA GLY A 202 -0.96 2.11 -15.31
C GLY A 202 -0.43 1.75 -13.92
N LEU A 203 -0.87 0.62 -13.36
CA LEU A 203 -0.34 0.08 -12.11
C LEU A 203 1.15 -0.23 -12.23
N TYR A 204 1.57 -0.92 -13.30
CA TYR A 204 3.00 -1.19 -13.52
C TYR A 204 3.83 0.08 -13.68
N GLU A 205 3.31 1.12 -14.34
CA GLU A 205 3.97 2.42 -14.43
C GLU A 205 4.11 3.06 -13.04
N VAL A 206 3.05 3.06 -12.23
CA VAL A 206 3.05 3.60 -10.86
C VAL A 206 4.07 2.87 -10.00
N LEU A 207 4.03 1.54 -9.96
CA LEU A 207 4.97 0.72 -9.20
C LEU A 207 6.41 0.96 -9.66
N GLY A 208 6.65 1.04 -10.97
CA GLY A 208 7.97 1.35 -11.53
C GLY A 208 8.49 2.73 -11.12
N ARG A 209 7.63 3.75 -11.13
CA ARG A 209 7.99 5.14 -10.73
C ARG A 209 8.24 5.27 -9.23
N ILE A 210 7.55 4.49 -8.39
CA ILE A 210 7.72 4.52 -6.93
C ILE A 210 8.91 3.67 -6.50
N PHE A 211 8.99 2.42 -6.93
CA PHE A 211 9.98 1.48 -6.39
C PHE A 211 11.26 1.40 -7.23
N GLY A 212 11.23 1.80 -8.51
CA GLY A 212 12.43 1.87 -9.35
C GLY A 212 13.55 2.74 -8.76
N PRO A 213 13.25 3.98 -8.29
CA PRO A 213 14.23 4.82 -7.59
C PRO A 213 14.54 4.36 -6.15
N ARG A 214 13.78 3.41 -5.59
CA ARG A 214 13.85 2.97 -4.19
C ARG A 214 14.05 1.45 -4.09
N PRO A 215 15.08 0.87 -4.76
CA PRO A 215 15.24 -0.58 -4.88
C PRO A 215 15.55 -1.29 -3.55
N HIS A 216 15.91 -0.53 -2.52
CA HIS A 216 16.16 -1.02 -1.17
C HIS A 216 14.86 -1.31 -0.40
N ILE A 217 13.71 -0.77 -0.81
CA ILE A 217 12.43 -1.03 -0.15
C ILE A 217 11.93 -2.42 -0.54
N LEU A 218 11.64 -3.26 0.46
CA LEU A 218 10.97 -4.54 0.28
C LEU A 218 9.47 -4.30 0.01
N LEU A 219 9.01 -4.58 -1.20
CA LEU A 219 7.60 -4.53 -1.56
C LEU A 219 6.95 -5.90 -1.33
N GLU A 220 5.92 -5.94 -0.49
CA GLU A 220 4.98 -7.05 -0.35
C GLU A 220 3.64 -6.65 -0.98
N SER A 221 3.13 -7.51 -1.86
CA SER A 221 1.86 -7.34 -2.59
C SER A 221 0.85 -8.41 -2.21
#